data_AF-A0A453MLF7-F1
#
_entry.id   AF-A0A453MLF7-F1
#
_cell.length_a   1.000
_cell.length_b   1.000
_cell.length_c   1.000
_cell.angle_alpha   90.00
_cell.angle_beta   90.00
_cell.angle_gamma   90.00
#
_symmetry.space_group_name_H-M   'P 1'
#
loop_
_entity.id
_entity.type
_entity.pdbx_description
1 polymer ?
#
loop_
_entity_poly.entity_id
_entity_poly.type
_entity_poly.pdbx_seq_one_letter_code
_entity_poly.pdbx_strand_id
1 'polypeptide(L)'
;MATLIDILLGVKLKSNGGESANTESKSHLKVRSATLSSAEAALSMHKYFIDFLKSKSAAIRSATYTLLTSYIKYVPHVFNEEAMKILSSTILGAFNEKDPLCHSAMWDTILVFSRKFPEAWSYCNIHKVVLNRFWHFLQNGCYGSKQASYPLIVQFLDVIPSEVATEKFAIEFLQNLWAGRNQRQLSAADSLAFFTAFKLSFLWLLKKVPRNSVGDSSDNIHNRLITNVLVKIVWHDYLQLSLSKNLDTIPGLLSEEATTDDHQLSHKSLLVQNVRLPIYYYQDLGKCIVEILDEISVAESHLLEVACESLLRDYLDIVHQGEKLSKFQDHVDQLASFFCSLDLLVVQNGRTWPLENLARPLVIHSLPAIKSMDSPSLVKLLLNLVEIFGPVHLFLKYSEKNDDKSYVEPYLNVFNSDFVPWCLDGKHITCSSKIDLLLSLIQEECFFDQWCLIIKYIIAKQKRSVDDKISHTNDQFELLTLILQKVRERIAGGKLRNLQRSGSLPEHWRHDLLDSVAVSVFCDLPATDSHVHFLCAALGGSSQ
;
A
#
# COMPACT_ATOMS: atom_id res chain seq x y z
N MET A 1 -31.30 -32.40 4.37
CA MET A 1 -32.10 -32.05 3.17
C MET A 1 -31.22 -31.44 2.09
N ALA A 2 -30.47 -30.36 2.34
CA ALA A 2 -29.54 -29.74 1.39
C ALA A 2 -28.63 -30.76 0.67
N THR A 3 -27.92 -31.58 1.45
CA THR A 3 -27.05 -32.66 0.93
C THR A 3 -27.77 -33.66 0.03
N LEU A 4 -29.04 -33.99 0.33
CA LEU A 4 -29.82 -34.91 -0.52
C LEU A 4 -30.21 -34.23 -1.84
N ILE A 5 -30.56 -32.94 -1.81
CA ILE A 5 -30.83 -32.15 -3.01
C ILE A 5 -29.57 -32.06 -3.86
N ASP A 6 -28.42 -31.73 -3.27
CA ASP A 6 -27.14 -31.59 -3.98
C ASP A 6 -26.72 -32.91 -4.65
N ILE A 7 -26.82 -34.04 -3.94
CA ILE A 7 -26.43 -35.35 -4.47
C ILE A 7 -27.44 -35.84 -5.54
N LEU A 8 -28.73 -35.83 -5.24
CA LEU A 8 -29.73 -36.47 -6.10
C LEU A 8 -30.13 -35.60 -7.29
N LEU A 9 -30.07 -34.27 -7.16
CA LEU A 9 -30.41 -33.34 -8.23
C LEU A 9 -29.18 -32.70 -8.90
N GLY A 10 -28.03 -32.65 -8.23
CA GLY A 10 -26.81 -32.01 -8.74
C GLY A 10 -25.88 -32.89 -9.56
N VAL A 11 -26.04 -34.22 -9.54
CA VAL A 11 -25.31 -35.10 -10.46
C VAL A 11 -25.78 -34.86 -11.90
N LYS A 12 -25.06 -34.03 -12.64
CA LYS A 12 -24.99 -34.14 -14.10
C LYS A 12 -24.23 -35.43 -14.40
N LEU A 13 -24.91 -36.43 -14.93
CA LEU A 13 -24.28 -37.59 -15.56
C LEU A 13 -23.29 -37.09 -16.62
N LYS A 14 -21.99 -37.13 -16.33
CA LYS A 14 -20.97 -37.34 -17.36
C LYS A 14 -21.17 -38.78 -17.88
N SER A 15 -22.24 -39.03 -18.64
CA SER A 15 -22.40 -40.32 -19.31
C SER A 15 -21.55 -40.31 -20.57
N ASN A 16 -20.30 -40.74 -20.45
CA ASN A 16 -19.58 -41.27 -21.61
C ASN A 16 -19.80 -42.79 -21.63
N GLY A 17 -20.42 -43.25 -22.72
CA GLY A 17 -20.59 -44.61 -23.26
C GLY A 17 -20.41 -45.84 -22.36
N GLY A 18 -21.50 -46.60 -22.20
CA GLY A 18 -21.47 -48.01 -21.76
C GLY A 18 -22.88 -48.59 -21.68
N GLU A 19 -23.17 -49.62 -22.48
CA GLU A 19 -24.50 -50.14 -22.83
C GLU A 19 -25.29 -50.87 -21.71
N SER A 20 -25.02 -50.63 -20.42
CA SER A 20 -25.84 -51.13 -19.29
C SER A 20 -26.94 -50.15 -18.83
N ALA A 21 -27.10 -49.01 -19.53
CA ALA A 21 -27.72 -47.78 -19.03
C ALA A 21 -29.27 -47.75 -18.91
N ASN A 22 -30.03 -48.76 -19.34
CA ASN A 22 -31.49 -48.59 -19.51
C ASN A 22 -32.34 -48.77 -18.23
N THR A 23 -31.97 -49.65 -17.31
CA THR A 23 -32.68 -49.86 -16.03
C THR A 23 -32.18 -48.94 -14.94
N GLU A 24 -30.86 -48.72 -14.86
CA GLU A 24 -30.27 -47.75 -13.94
C GLU A 24 -30.67 -46.31 -14.30
N SER A 25 -30.70 -45.90 -15.58
CA SER A 25 -31.15 -44.54 -15.90
C SER A 25 -32.64 -44.32 -15.60
N LYS A 26 -33.51 -45.34 -15.77
CA LYS A 26 -34.93 -45.23 -15.39
C LYS A 26 -35.14 -45.13 -13.88
N SER A 27 -34.42 -45.90 -13.07
CA SER A 27 -34.51 -45.81 -11.61
C SER A 27 -33.97 -44.48 -11.10
N HIS A 28 -32.84 -44.01 -11.65
CA HIS A 28 -32.28 -42.70 -11.35
C HIS A 28 -33.21 -41.54 -11.72
N LEU A 29 -33.84 -41.59 -12.90
CA LEU A 29 -34.84 -40.59 -13.30
C LEU A 29 -36.05 -40.55 -12.37
N LYS A 30 -36.53 -41.72 -11.92
CA LYS A 30 -37.63 -41.84 -10.95
C LYS A 30 -37.27 -41.31 -9.57
N VAL A 31 -36.07 -41.60 -9.08
CA VAL A 31 -35.56 -41.06 -7.81
C VAL A 31 -35.41 -39.54 -7.90
N ARG A 32 -34.90 -39.05 -9.03
CA ARG A 32 -34.76 -37.60 -9.29
C ARG A 32 -36.12 -36.90 -9.30
N SER A 33 -37.12 -37.44 -10.01
CA SER A 33 -38.46 -36.86 -10.06
C SER A 33 -39.15 -36.88 -8.69
N ALA A 34 -39.06 -38.00 -7.95
CA ALA A 34 -39.63 -38.11 -6.61
C ALA A 34 -38.97 -37.14 -5.61
N THR A 35 -37.65 -36.99 -5.70
CA THR A 35 -36.87 -36.04 -4.89
C THR A 35 -37.27 -34.61 -5.22
N LEU A 36 -37.45 -34.29 -6.50
CA LEU A 36 -37.88 -32.97 -6.96
C LEU A 36 -39.26 -32.62 -6.39
N SER A 37 -40.26 -33.48 -6.58
CA SER A 37 -41.62 -33.24 -6.04
C SER A 37 -41.65 -33.14 -4.51
N SER A 38 -40.81 -33.92 -3.82
CA SER A 38 -40.71 -33.85 -2.35
C SER A 38 -40.05 -32.54 -1.88
N ALA A 39 -39.03 -32.05 -2.61
CA ALA A 39 -38.39 -30.78 -2.33
C ALA A 39 -39.35 -29.60 -2.56
N GLU A 40 -40.09 -29.61 -3.67
CA GLU A 40 -41.13 -28.61 -3.96
C GLU A 40 -42.18 -28.54 -2.84
N ALA A 41 -42.74 -29.69 -2.45
CA ALA A 41 -43.72 -29.77 -1.37
C ALA A 41 -43.15 -29.24 -0.05
N ALA A 42 -41.92 -29.61 0.31
CA ALA A 42 -41.28 -29.16 1.55
C ALA A 42 -41.06 -27.63 1.55
N LEU A 43 -40.64 -27.05 0.43
CA LEU A 43 -40.43 -25.61 0.32
C LEU A 43 -41.74 -24.83 0.50
N SER A 44 -42.83 -25.28 -0.11
CA SER A 44 -44.15 -24.67 0.05
C SER A 44 -44.71 -24.85 1.47
N MET A 45 -44.63 -26.06 2.04
CA MET A 45 -45.13 -26.33 3.39
C MET A 45 -44.46 -25.46 4.46
N HIS A 46 -43.18 -25.16 4.29
CA HIS A 46 -42.40 -24.37 5.26
C HIS A 46 -42.22 -22.90 4.89
N LYS A 47 -43.07 -22.35 3.99
CA LYS A 47 -43.01 -20.94 3.57
C LYS A 47 -41.59 -20.49 3.22
N TYR A 48 -40.93 -21.28 2.38
CA TYR A 48 -39.55 -21.05 1.92
C TYR A 48 -38.49 -21.05 3.04
N PHE A 49 -38.79 -21.66 4.19
CA PHE A 49 -37.89 -21.80 5.34
C PHE A 49 -37.45 -20.47 5.98
N ILE A 50 -38.09 -19.34 5.66
CA ILE A 50 -37.64 -17.99 6.07
C ILE A 50 -37.64 -17.82 7.60
N ASP A 51 -38.58 -18.43 8.31
CA ASP A 51 -38.63 -18.32 9.76
C ASP A 51 -37.42 -18.97 10.45
N PHE A 52 -36.77 -19.95 9.81
CA PHE A 52 -35.54 -20.55 10.34
C PHE A 52 -34.34 -19.61 10.26
N LEU A 53 -34.35 -18.62 9.35
CA LEU A 53 -33.35 -17.55 9.32
C LEU A 53 -33.47 -16.60 10.52
N LYS A 54 -34.57 -16.63 11.27
CA LYS A 54 -34.76 -15.86 12.52
C LYS A 54 -34.43 -16.69 13.77
N SER A 55 -33.97 -17.94 13.61
CA SER A 55 -33.64 -18.82 14.72
C SER A 55 -32.54 -18.23 15.61
N LYS A 56 -32.65 -18.43 16.92
CA LYS A 56 -31.57 -18.09 17.86
C LYS A 56 -30.30 -18.90 17.62
N SER A 57 -30.42 -20.11 17.05
CA SER A 57 -29.28 -20.97 16.75
C SER A 57 -28.64 -20.62 15.41
N ALA A 58 -27.37 -20.21 15.44
CA ALA A 58 -26.58 -19.93 14.25
C ALA A 58 -26.43 -21.16 13.33
N ALA A 59 -26.33 -22.36 13.91
CA ALA A 59 -26.28 -23.60 13.14
C ALA A 59 -27.56 -23.81 12.31
N ILE A 60 -28.73 -23.49 12.86
CA ILE A 60 -30.01 -23.58 12.13
C ILE A 60 -30.06 -22.53 11.02
N ARG A 61 -29.65 -21.28 11.29
CA ARG A 61 -29.60 -20.22 10.27
C ARG A 61 -28.65 -20.58 9.13
N SER A 62 -27.43 -21.01 9.46
CA SER A 62 -26.40 -21.47 8.50
C SER A 62 -26.91 -22.65 7.64
N ALA A 63 -27.50 -23.67 8.27
CA ALA A 63 -28.10 -24.80 7.54
C ALA A 63 -29.25 -24.36 6.61
N THR A 64 -30.01 -23.33 7.00
CA THR A 64 -31.09 -22.77 6.20
C THR A 64 -30.54 -22.05 4.96
N TYR A 65 -29.48 -21.25 5.10
CA TYR A 65 -28.78 -20.65 3.94
C TYR A 65 -28.26 -21.73 2.97
N THR A 66 -27.60 -22.77 3.48
CA THR A 66 -27.12 -23.90 2.66
C THR A 66 -28.27 -24.61 1.93
N LEU A 67 -29.40 -24.80 2.62
CA LEU A 67 -30.61 -25.38 2.02
C LEU A 67 -31.15 -24.50 0.90
N LEU A 68 -31.31 -23.18 1.14
CA LEU A 68 -31.77 -22.23 0.13
C LEU A 68 -30.83 -22.21 -1.09
N THR A 69 -29.51 -22.22 -0.87
CA THR A 69 -28.52 -22.33 -1.93
C THR A 69 -28.75 -23.57 -2.80
N SER A 70 -29.06 -24.71 -2.19
CA SER A 70 -29.35 -25.96 -2.90
C SER A 70 -30.61 -25.84 -3.77
N TYR A 71 -31.68 -25.24 -3.23
CA TYR A 71 -32.91 -24.98 -3.99
C TYR A 71 -32.66 -24.04 -5.17
N ILE A 72 -31.93 -22.94 -4.97
CA ILE A 72 -31.62 -21.99 -6.05
C ILE A 72 -30.84 -22.69 -7.18
N LYS A 73 -29.87 -23.55 -6.84
CA LYS A 73 -29.05 -24.26 -7.83
C LYS A 73 -29.86 -25.29 -8.62
N TYR A 74 -30.67 -26.09 -7.93
CA TYR A 74 -31.18 -27.35 -8.49
C TYR A 74 -32.70 -27.40 -8.69
N VAL A 75 -33.43 -26.49 -8.06
CA VAL A 75 -34.90 -26.40 -8.15
C VAL A 75 -35.32 -24.94 -8.42
N PRO A 76 -34.79 -24.26 -9.45
CA PRO A 76 -35.00 -22.81 -9.61
C PRO A 76 -36.44 -22.42 -10.00
N HIS A 77 -37.24 -23.34 -10.55
CA HIS A 77 -38.60 -23.03 -11.04
C HIS A 77 -39.63 -22.81 -9.92
N VAL A 78 -39.33 -23.19 -8.69
CA VAL A 78 -40.19 -22.92 -7.52
C VAL A 78 -40.16 -21.46 -7.07
N PHE A 79 -39.18 -20.69 -7.55
CA PHE A 79 -39.06 -19.27 -7.25
C PHE A 79 -39.91 -18.46 -8.25
N ASN A 80 -41.23 -18.57 -8.12
CA ASN A 80 -42.18 -17.77 -8.90
C ASN A 80 -42.22 -16.30 -8.44
N GLU A 81 -43.02 -15.46 -9.09
CA GLU A 81 -43.10 -14.02 -8.78
C GLU A 81 -43.46 -13.73 -7.30
N GLU A 82 -44.38 -14.50 -6.71
CA GLU A 82 -44.77 -14.37 -5.31
C GLU A 82 -43.62 -14.74 -4.37
N ALA A 83 -42.94 -15.85 -4.64
CA ALA A 83 -41.74 -16.25 -3.91
C ALA A 83 -40.64 -15.19 -4.03
N MET A 84 -40.43 -14.60 -5.20
CA MET A 84 -39.43 -13.54 -5.43
C MET A 84 -39.69 -12.28 -4.62
N LYS A 85 -40.96 -11.84 -4.49
CA LYS A 85 -41.32 -10.68 -3.65
C LYS A 85 -40.88 -10.87 -2.19
N ILE A 86 -40.99 -12.10 -1.68
CA ILE A 86 -40.64 -12.43 -0.29
C ILE A 86 -39.14 -12.68 -0.15
N LEU A 87 -38.57 -13.50 -1.02
CA LEU A 87 -37.20 -13.99 -0.91
C LEU A 87 -36.15 -12.96 -1.31
N SER A 88 -36.44 -12.07 -2.26
CA SER A 88 -35.47 -11.06 -2.70
C SER A 88 -35.03 -10.16 -1.55
N SER A 89 -35.99 -9.61 -0.79
CA SER A 89 -35.69 -8.77 0.37
C SER A 89 -35.01 -9.54 1.52
N THR A 90 -35.34 -10.82 1.68
CA THR A 90 -34.79 -11.68 2.73
C THR A 90 -33.35 -12.08 2.44
N ILE A 91 -33.09 -12.57 1.22
CA ILE A 91 -31.78 -13.09 0.81
C ILE A 91 -30.82 -11.93 0.51
N LEU A 92 -31.21 -10.96 -0.31
CA LEU A 92 -30.32 -9.83 -0.65
C LEU A 92 -30.08 -8.94 0.58
N GLY A 93 -31.05 -8.85 1.49
CA GLY A 93 -30.92 -8.16 2.77
C GLY A 93 -30.24 -8.96 3.88
N ALA A 94 -29.62 -10.11 3.60
CA ALA A 94 -29.09 -11.01 4.63
C ALA A 94 -27.89 -10.45 5.42
N PHE A 95 -27.29 -9.32 5.01
CA PHE A 95 -26.19 -8.64 5.71
C PHE A 95 -26.49 -8.16 7.15
N ASN A 96 -27.72 -8.35 7.65
CA ASN A 96 -28.03 -8.19 9.08
C ASN A 96 -27.63 -9.42 9.93
N GLU A 97 -27.16 -10.50 9.31
CA GLU A 97 -26.53 -11.61 10.03
C GLU A 97 -25.24 -11.11 10.68
N LYS A 98 -25.13 -11.32 12.00
CA LYS A 98 -24.00 -10.85 12.81
C LYS A 98 -23.09 -11.99 13.27
N ASP A 99 -23.52 -13.24 13.12
CA ASP A 99 -22.75 -14.40 13.53
C ASP A 99 -21.84 -14.90 12.39
N PRO A 100 -20.49 -14.84 12.56
CA PRO A 100 -19.54 -15.28 11.55
C PRO A 100 -19.72 -16.71 11.07
N LEU A 101 -20.28 -17.61 11.90
CA LEU A 101 -20.53 -19.01 11.54
C LEU A 101 -21.57 -19.16 10.42
N CYS A 102 -22.41 -18.15 10.21
CA CYS A 102 -23.40 -18.12 9.15
C CYS A 102 -22.86 -17.52 7.85
N HIS A 103 -21.81 -16.70 7.89
CA HIS A 103 -21.47 -15.80 6.79
C HIS A 103 -21.05 -16.53 5.51
N SER A 104 -20.35 -17.66 5.61
CA SER A 104 -19.97 -18.44 4.42
C SER A 104 -21.21 -18.93 3.65
N ALA A 105 -22.15 -19.58 4.35
CA ALA A 105 -23.40 -20.04 3.75
C ALA A 105 -24.29 -18.88 3.28
N MET A 106 -24.32 -17.78 4.04
CA MET A 106 -25.02 -16.55 3.67
C MET A 106 -24.49 -15.98 2.35
N TRP A 107 -23.18 -15.81 2.23
CA TRP A 107 -22.55 -15.29 1.00
C TRP A 107 -22.82 -16.18 -0.21
N ASP A 108 -22.67 -17.50 -0.05
CA ASP A 108 -23.00 -18.46 -1.11
C ASP A 108 -24.44 -18.30 -1.58
N THR A 109 -25.38 -18.13 -0.63
CA THR A 109 -26.79 -17.93 -0.95
C THR A 109 -26.99 -16.63 -1.72
N ILE A 110 -26.46 -15.50 -1.24
CA ILE A 110 -26.59 -14.18 -1.88
C ILE A 110 -26.04 -14.22 -3.32
N LEU A 111 -24.82 -14.72 -3.50
CA LEU A 111 -24.14 -14.72 -4.80
C LEU A 111 -24.83 -15.65 -5.79
N VAL A 112 -25.20 -16.85 -5.37
CA VAL A 112 -25.89 -17.81 -6.24
C VAL A 112 -27.29 -17.31 -6.59
N PHE A 113 -28.02 -16.74 -5.63
CA PHE A 113 -29.34 -16.14 -5.87
C PHE A 113 -29.26 -14.99 -6.89
N SER A 114 -28.35 -14.04 -6.67
CA SER A 114 -28.20 -12.86 -7.53
C SER A 114 -27.79 -13.22 -8.96
N ARG A 115 -26.94 -14.23 -9.14
CA ARG A 115 -26.54 -14.72 -10.47
C ARG A 115 -27.65 -15.50 -11.17
N LYS A 116 -28.42 -16.28 -10.40
CA LYS A 116 -29.48 -17.13 -10.95
C LYS A 116 -30.73 -16.35 -11.33
N PHE A 117 -31.02 -15.28 -10.58
CA PHE A 117 -32.22 -14.46 -10.70
C PHE A 117 -31.86 -12.96 -10.69
N PRO A 118 -31.27 -12.40 -11.77
CA PRO A 118 -30.93 -10.98 -11.82
C PRO A 118 -32.15 -10.06 -11.62
N GLU A 119 -33.35 -10.50 -12.01
CA GLU A 119 -34.61 -9.79 -11.80
C GLU A 119 -34.96 -9.61 -10.32
N ALA A 120 -34.44 -10.44 -9.41
CA ALA A 120 -34.70 -10.38 -7.97
C ALA A 120 -34.38 -8.99 -7.37
N TRP A 121 -33.38 -8.30 -7.93
CA TRP A 121 -33.01 -6.94 -7.48
C TRP A 121 -34.14 -5.93 -7.63
N SER A 122 -35.05 -6.10 -8.60
CA SER A 122 -36.21 -5.22 -8.82
C SER A 122 -37.34 -5.44 -7.81
N TYR A 123 -37.36 -6.58 -7.11
CA TYR A 123 -38.38 -6.91 -6.11
C TYR A 123 -38.06 -6.40 -4.71
N CYS A 124 -36.94 -5.70 -4.51
CA CYS A 124 -36.55 -5.16 -3.22
C CYS A 124 -36.08 -3.70 -3.32
N ASN A 125 -36.25 -2.94 -2.23
CA ASN A 125 -35.64 -1.62 -2.14
C ASN A 125 -34.14 -1.77 -1.88
N ILE A 126 -33.33 -1.73 -2.95
CA ILE A 126 -31.89 -2.00 -2.92
C ILE A 126 -31.18 -1.11 -1.89
N HIS A 127 -31.46 0.20 -1.89
CA HIS A 127 -30.81 1.14 -0.97
C HIS A 127 -31.14 0.83 0.50
N LYS A 128 -32.44 0.73 0.84
CA LYS A 128 -32.88 0.56 2.23
C LYS A 128 -32.59 -0.83 2.78
N VAL A 129 -32.81 -1.87 1.99
CA VAL A 129 -32.79 -3.26 2.46
C VAL A 129 -31.43 -3.90 2.27
N VAL A 130 -30.73 -3.60 1.17
CA VAL A 130 -29.47 -4.26 0.84
C VAL A 130 -28.29 -3.39 1.24
N LEU A 131 -28.18 -2.19 0.67
CA LEU A 131 -27.00 -1.34 0.83
C LEU A 131 -26.80 -0.88 2.27
N ASN A 132 -27.83 -0.37 2.95
CA ASN A 132 -27.69 0.05 4.35
C ASN A 132 -27.17 -1.07 5.27
N ARG A 133 -27.65 -2.30 5.07
CA ARG A 133 -27.19 -3.46 5.83
C ARG A 133 -25.77 -3.86 5.45
N PHE A 134 -25.45 -3.80 4.15
CA PHE A 134 -24.12 -4.07 3.64
C PHE A 134 -23.09 -3.07 4.16
N TRP A 135 -23.41 -1.76 4.18
CA TRP A 135 -22.58 -0.72 4.78
C TRP A 135 -22.28 -1.04 6.24
N HIS A 136 -23.30 -1.37 7.01
CA HIS A 136 -23.13 -1.71 8.42
C HIS A 136 -22.28 -2.98 8.60
N PHE A 137 -22.48 -4.00 7.75
CA PHE A 137 -21.67 -5.22 7.74
C PHE A 137 -20.18 -4.92 7.49
N LEU A 138 -19.88 -4.05 6.51
CA LEU A 138 -18.51 -3.63 6.19
C LEU A 138 -17.89 -2.80 7.32
N GLN A 139 -18.60 -1.79 7.83
CA GLN A 139 -18.15 -0.94 8.94
C GLN A 139 -17.82 -1.75 10.20
N ASN A 140 -18.51 -2.86 10.41
CA ASN A 140 -18.25 -3.78 11.51
C ASN A 140 -17.25 -4.89 11.15
N GLY A 141 -16.37 -4.68 10.15
CA GLY A 141 -15.31 -5.63 9.80
C GLY A 141 -15.82 -7.04 9.52
N CYS A 142 -16.99 -7.13 8.86
CA CYS A 142 -17.71 -8.37 8.58
C CYS A 142 -18.00 -9.20 9.85
N TYR A 143 -18.18 -8.53 10.99
CA TYR A 143 -18.35 -9.09 12.35
C TYR A 143 -17.32 -10.15 12.75
N GLY A 144 -16.11 -10.11 12.19
CA GLY A 144 -15.03 -11.06 12.49
C GLY A 144 -14.84 -12.17 11.44
N SER A 145 -15.69 -12.24 10.41
CA SER A 145 -15.56 -13.20 9.29
C SER A 145 -14.64 -12.73 8.15
N LYS A 146 -13.65 -11.88 8.45
CA LYS A 146 -12.85 -11.12 7.48
C LYS A 146 -12.30 -12.01 6.35
N GLN A 147 -11.63 -13.11 6.69
CA GLN A 147 -11.01 -14.03 5.73
C GLN A 147 -12.01 -14.75 4.83
N ALA A 148 -13.25 -14.97 5.29
CA ALA A 148 -14.30 -15.59 4.49
C ALA A 148 -15.05 -14.56 3.62
N SER A 149 -15.27 -13.36 4.16
CA SER A 149 -16.11 -12.34 3.52
C SER A 149 -15.35 -11.47 2.51
N TYR A 150 -14.13 -11.04 2.82
CA TYR A 150 -13.36 -10.13 1.97
C TYR A 150 -13.10 -10.68 0.55
N PRO A 151 -12.75 -11.96 0.34
CA PRO A 151 -12.59 -12.53 -0.99
C PRO A 151 -13.86 -12.51 -1.87
N LEU A 152 -15.03 -12.33 -1.27
CA LEU A 152 -16.33 -12.39 -1.94
C LEU A 152 -16.89 -11.01 -2.29
N ILE A 153 -16.27 -9.92 -1.80
CA ILE A 153 -16.76 -8.55 -2.02
C ILE A 153 -16.81 -8.20 -3.50
N VAL A 154 -15.73 -8.43 -4.27
CA VAL A 154 -15.73 -8.10 -5.71
C VAL A 154 -16.76 -8.93 -6.47
N GLN A 155 -16.93 -10.20 -6.10
CA GLN A 155 -17.98 -11.05 -6.67
C GLN A 155 -19.39 -10.52 -6.40
N PHE A 156 -19.59 -9.88 -5.25
CA PHE A 156 -20.84 -9.23 -4.91
C PHE A 156 -21.03 -7.95 -5.72
N LEU A 157 -19.98 -7.13 -5.87
CA LEU A 157 -20.01 -5.94 -6.72
C LEU A 157 -20.38 -6.29 -8.17
N ASP A 158 -19.88 -7.42 -8.70
CA ASP A 158 -20.19 -7.91 -10.04
C ASP A 158 -21.66 -8.29 -10.27
N VAL A 159 -22.41 -8.60 -9.22
CA VAL A 159 -23.83 -9.00 -9.32
C VAL A 159 -24.80 -7.88 -8.98
N ILE A 160 -24.31 -6.72 -8.52
CA ILE A 160 -25.13 -5.53 -8.29
C ILE A 160 -25.53 -4.93 -9.64
N PRO A 161 -26.80 -4.52 -9.83
CA PRO A 161 -27.25 -3.87 -11.06
C PRO A 161 -26.46 -2.60 -11.38
N SER A 162 -26.12 -2.39 -12.66
CA SER A 162 -25.32 -1.26 -13.13
C SER A 162 -25.91 0.10 -12.77
N GLU A 163 -27.23 0.19 -12.65
CA GLU A 163 -27.96 1.41 -12.31
C GLU A 163 -27.66 1.88 -10.88
N VAL A 164 -27.23 0.96 -10.02
CA VAL A 164 -26.88 1.23 -8.62
C VAL A 164 -25.42 1.64 -8.48
N ALA A 165 -24.55 1.16 -9.37
CA ALA A 165 -23.10 1.37 -9.37
C ALA A 165 -22.69 2.80 -9.82
N THR A 166 -23.30 3.80 -9.21
CA THR A 166 -23.02 5.22 -9.40
C THR A 166 -21.71 5.63 -8.73
N GLU A 167 -21.23 6.84 -9.03
CA GLU A 167 -20.10 7.44 -8.31
C GLU A 167 -20.33 7.52 -6.79
N LYS A 168 -21.53 7.96 -6.38
CA LYS A 168 -21.89 8.07 -4.96
C LYS A 168 -21.78 6.70 -4.27
N PHE A 169 -22.28 5.66 -4.93
CA PHE A 169 -22.15 4.28 -4.46
C PHE A 169 -20.67 3.87 -4.31
N ALA A 170 -19.81 4.17 -5.28
CA ALA A 170 -18.40 3.78 -5.25
C ALA A 170 -17.65 4.43 -4.06
N ILE A 171 -17.87 5.72 -3.83
CA ILE A 171 -17.26 6.46 -2.72
C ILE A 171 -17.79 5.95 -1.38
N GLU A 172 -19.11 5.81 -1.24
CA GLU A 172 -19.74 5.29 -0.01
C GLU A 172 -19.27 3.86 0.30
N PHE A 173 -19.21 2.99 -0.71
CA PHE A 173 -18.71 1.62 -0.55
C PHE A 173 -17.28 1.60 0.00
N LEU A 174 -16.36 2.34 -0.63
CA LEU A 174 -14.96 2.36 -0.22
C LEU A 174 -14.77 2.94 1.18
N GLN A 175 -15.53 3.98 1.52
CA GLN A 175 -15.52 4.58 2.86
C GLN A 175 -16.04 3.60 3.93
N ASN A 176 -17.15 2.91 3.65
CA ASN A 176 -17.72 1.93 4.58
C ASN A 176 -16.81 0.70 4.74
N LEU A 177 -16.18 0.24 3.66
CA LEU A 177 -15.15 -0.80 3.71
C LEU A 177 -13.97 -0.33 4.59
N TRP A 178 -13.46 0.88 4.35
CA TRP A 178 -12.34 1.45 5.11
C TRP A 178 -12.63 1.65 6.59
N ALA A 179 -13.87 1.98 6.95
CA ALA A 179 -14.29 2.10 8.34
C ALA A 179 -14.16 0.77 9.10
N GLY A 180 -14.31 -0.37 8.41
CA GLY A 180 -14.19 -1.71 8.98
C GLY A 180 -12.77 -2.18 9.31
N ARG A 181 -11.74 -1.40 8.96
CA ARG A 181 -10.33 -1.81 9.05
C ARG A 181 -9.79 -1.95 10.47
N ASN A 182 -10.27 -1.14 11.44
CA ASN A 182 -9.68 -1.01 12.77
C ASN A 182 -10.53 -1.66 13.87
N GLN A 183 -10.45 -2.98 13.98
CA GLN A 183 -11.10 -3.70 15.07
C GLN A 183 -10.10 -4.15 16.13
N ARG A 184 -10.57 -4.29 17.38
CA ARG A 184 -9.77 -4.56 18.59
C ARG A 184 -8.81 -5.76 18.51
N GLN A 185 -8.95 -6.63 17.51
CA GLN A 185 -8.10 -7.80 17.25
C GLN A 185 -7.89 -7.95 15.73
N LEU A 186 -6.87 -7.27 15.18
CA LEU A 186 -6.42 -7.54 13.82
C LEU A 186 -5.28 -8.57 13.85
N SER A 187 -5.44 -9.67 13.13
CA SER A 187 -4.31 -10.54 12.81
C SER A 187 -3.63 -10.07 11.52
N ALA A 188 -2.38 -10.50 11.28
CA ALA A 188 -1.70 -10.23 10.01
C ALA A 188 -2.47 -10.82 8.81
N ALA A 189 -3.11 -11.99 8.97
CA ALA A 189 -3.95 -12.58 7.94
C ALA A 189 -5.20 -11.73 7.63
N ASP A 190 -5.81 -11.14 8.66
CA ASP A 190 -6.97 -10.26 8.49
C ASP A 190 -6.60 -8.93 7.82
N SER A 191 -5.44 -8.36 8.18
CA SER A 191 -4.84 -7.19 7.53
C SER A 191 -4.65 -7.43 6.03
N LEU A 192 -3.99 -8.54 5.68
CA LEU A 192 -3.74 -8.92 4.29
C LEU A 192 -5.05 -9.15 3.52
N ALA A 193 -6.02 -9.86 4.12
CA ALA A 193 -7.32 -10.10 3.50
C ALA A 193 -8.08 -8.78 3.24
N PHE A 194 -8.04 -7.86 4.20
CA PHE A 194 -8.65 -6.53 4.08
C PHE A 194 -8.02 -5.74 2.92
N PHE A 195 -6.70 -5.57 2.92
CA PHE A 195 -6.03 -4.77 1.89
C PHE A 195 -6.15 -5.40 0.50
N THR A 196 -6.16 -6.73 0.42
CA THR A 196 -6.43 -7.44 -0.83
C THR A 196 -7.83 -7.12 -1.36
N ALA A 197 -8.86 -7.19 -0.51
CA ALA A 197 -10.22 -6.85 -0.93
C ALA A 197 -10.39 -5.37 -1.25
N PHE A 198 -9.75 -4.47 -0.48
CA PHE A 198 -9.78 -3.04 -0.75
C PHE A 198 -9.15 -2.73 -2.12
N LYS A 199 -7.93 -3.23 -2.39
CA LYS A 199 -7.26 -3.08 -3.68
C LYS A 199 -8.13 -3.58 -4.83
N LEU A 200 -8.60 -4.83 -4.75
CA LEU A 200 -9.37 -5.43 -5.83
C LEU A 200 -10.69 -4.67 -6.06
N SER A 201 -11.36 -4.23 -4.99
CA SER A 201 -12.60 -3.46 -5.12
C SER A 201 -12.36 -2.06 -5.68
N PHE A 202 -11.28 -1.39 -5.28
CA PHE A 202 -10.90 -0.08 -5.79
C PHE A 202 -10.61 -0.14 -7.30
N LEU A 203 -9.78 -1.09 -7.73
CA LEU A 203 -9.46 -1.30 -9.14
C LEU A 203 -10.66 -1.76 -9.96
N TRP A 204 -11.55 -2.58 -9.38
CA TRP A 204 -12.79 -2.97 -10.03
C TRP A 204 -13.70 -1.76 -10.26
N LEU A 205 -13.88 -0.90 -9.25
CA LEU A 205 -14.68 0.32 -9.36
C LEU A 205 -14.12 1.29 -10.41
N LEU A 206 -12.80 1.49 -10.43
CA LEU A 206 -12.15 2.28 -11.48
C LEU A 206 -12.39 1.72 -12.89
N LYS A 207 -12.56 0.41 -13.06
CA LYS A 207 -12.82 -0.19 -14.38
C LYS A 207 -14.31 -0.16 -14.76
N LYS A 208 -15.21 -0.19 -13.78
CA LYS A 208 -16.66 -0.42 -13.99
C LYS A 208 -17.50 0.83 -13.94
N VAL A 209 -17.11 1.83 -13.15
CA VAL A 209 -17.89 3.07 -13.05
C VAL A 209 -17.81 3.81 -14.39
N PRO A 210 -18.95 4.14 -15.02
CA PRO A 210 -18.95 4.74 -16.35
C PRO A 210 -18.20 6.08 -16.33
N ARG A 211 -17.37 6.32 -17.35
CA ARG A 211 -16.82 7.65 -17.61
C ARG A 211 -17.99 8.52 -18.04
N ASN A 212 -18.40 9.48 -17.19
CA ASN A 212 -19.40 10.47 -17.58
C ASN A 212 -18.90 11.21 -18.83
N SER A 213 -19.43 10.85 -19.99
CA SER A 213 -19.24 11.62 -21.22
C SER A 213 -20.30 12.70 -21.27
N VAL A 214 -19.85 13.94 -21.50
CA VAL A 214 -20.59 15.17 -21.86
C VAL A 214 -20.57 16.22 -20.76
N GLY A 215 -19.63 17.15 -20.90
CA GLY A 215 -19.59 18.41 -20.16
C GLY A 215 -18.17 18.76 -19.71
N ASP A 216 -17.59 19.78 -20.34
CA ASP A 216 -16.29 20.35 -19.99
C ASP A 216 -16.12 20.62 -18.48
N SER A 217 -14.87 20.42 -18.01
CA SER A 217 -14.24 20.84 -16.75
C SER A 217 -13.99 19.78 -15.66
N SER A 218 -12.70 19.42 -15.52
CA SER A 218 -11.98 19.01 -14.30
C SER A 218 -12.35 17.75 -13.52
N ASP A 219 -13.63 17.38 -13.38
CA ASP A 219 -14.05 16.38 -12.37
C ASP A 219 -14.44 15.03 -12.99
N ASN A 220 -13.44 14.31 -13.51
CA ASN A 220 -13.58 12.89 -13.83
C ASN A 220 -13.85 12.11 -12.51
N ILE A 221 -14.89 11.26 -12.49
CA ILE A 221 -15.22 10.39 -11.34
C ILE A 221 -13.99 9.61 -10.85
N HIS A 222 -13.13 9.18 -11.78
CA HIS A 222 -11.89 8.48 -11.46
C HIS A 222 -10.91 9.38 -10.68
N ASN A 223 -10.78 10.66 -11.05
CA ASN A 223 -10.00 11.65 -10.29
C ASN A 223 -10.58 11.83 -8.89
N ARG A 224 -11.91 11.82 -8.74
CA ARG A 224 -12.58 11.92 -7.44
C ARG A 224 -12.36 10.68 -6.58
N LEU A 225 -12.32 9.48 -7.16
CA LEU A 225 -11.98 8.25 -6.44
C LEU A 225 -10.51 8.28 -5.97
N ILE A 226 -9.59 8.71 -6.83
CA ILE A 226 -8.18 8.88 -6.48
C ILE A 226 -8.05 9.91 -5.34
N THR A 227 -8.54 11.12 -5.53
CA THR A 227 -8.35 12.21 -4.55
C THR A 227 -9.12 11.99 -3.25
N ASN A 228 -10.37 11.54 -3.29
CA ASN A 228 -11.19 11.42 -2.08
C ASN A 228 -11.00 10.11 -1.33
N VAL A 229 -10.54 9.05 -1.99
CA VAL A 229 -10.33 7.76 -1.33
C VAL A 229 -8.84 7.44 -1.25
N LEU A 230 -8.14 7.26 -2.37
CA LEU A 230 -6.74 6.85 -2.33
C LEU A 230 -5.87 7.88 -1.59
N VAL A 231 -6.08 9.17 -1.83
CA VAL A 231 -5.31 10.23 -1.17
C VAL A 231 -5.89 10.53 0.22
N LYS A 232 -7.09 11.10 0.31
CA LYS A 232 -7.63 11.62 1.59
C LYS A 232 -7.89 10.56 2.66
N ILE A 233 -8.05 9.29 2.28
CA ILE A 233 -8.38 8.22 3.22
C ILE A 233 -7.19 7.28 3.39
N VAL A 234 -6.76 6.62 2.31
CA VAL A 234 -5.76 5.54 2.37
C VAL A 234 -4.37 6.08 2.66
N TRP A 235 -3.95 7.07 1.87
CA TRP A 235 -2.65 7.69 1.97
C TRP A 235 -2.47 8.49 3.27
N HIS A 236 -3.49 9.24 3.68
CA HIS A 236 -3.45 9.97 4.96
C HIS A 236 -3.41 9.03 6.18
N ASP A 237 -4.07 7.87 6.13
CA ASP A 237 -3.98 6.84 7.19
C ASP A 237 -2.58 6.23 7.25
N TYR A 238 -1.94 6.01 6.08
CA TYR A 238 -0.57 5.54 6.00
C TYR A 238 0.42 6.53 6.65
N LEU A 239 0.29 7.82 6.33
CA LEU A 239 1.11 8.87 6.91
C LEU A 239 0.73 9.25 8.34
N GLN A 240 -0.38 8.74 8.87
CA GLN A 240 -0.94 9.14 10.17
C GLN A 240 -1.24 10.66 10.26
N LEU A 241 -1.55 11.29 9.11
CA LEU A 241 -1.96 12.69 9.09
C LEU A 241 -3.34 12.79 9.75
N SER A 242 -3.47 13.65 10.77
CA SER A 242 -4.73 13.87 11.49
C SER A 242 -5.85 14.20 10.50
N LEU A 243 -6.79 13.27 10.30
CA LEU A 243 -8.01 13.42 9.48
C LEU A 243 -8.96 14.53 9.97
N SER A 244 -8.59 15.28 11.02
CA SER A 244 -9.45 16.12 11.86
C SER A 244 -9.98 17.40 11.20
N LYS A 245 -9.85 17.58 9.88
CA LYS A 245 -10.37 18.76 9.18
C LYS A 245 -11.30 18.45 8.00
N ASN A 246 -11.37 17.20 7.53
CA ASN A 246 -12.08 16.88 6.28
C ASN A 246 -13.41 16.12 6.46
N LEU A 247 -13.71 15.62 7.67
CA LEU A 247 -14.99 14.95 7.95
C LEU A 247 -16.11 15.90 8.39
N ASP A 248 -15.78 17.12 8.82
CA ASP A 248 -16.78 18.12 9.23
C ASP A 248 -17.54 18.74 8.04
N THR A 249 -17.18 18.39 6.80
CA THR A 249 -17.75 18.99 5.58
C THR A 249 -18.62 18.03 4.75
N ILE A 250 -19.00 16.85 5.27
CA ILE A 250 -19.87 15.92 4.53
C ILE A 250 -21.21 15.73 5.26
N PRO A 251 -22.29 16.42 4.84
CA PRO A 251 -23.63 16.20 5.37
C PRO A 251 -24.17 14.87 4.87
N GLY A 252 -24.41 13.91 5.76
CA GLY A 252 -25.06 12.63 5.41
C GLY A 252 -24.82 11.46 6.37
N LEU A 253 -23.84 11.56 7.27
CA LEU A 253 -23.53 10.48 8.23
C LEU A 253 -24.41 10.45 9.49
N LEU A 254 -25.35 11.38 9.63
CA LEU A 254 -26.29 11.43 10.75
C LEU A 254 -27.72 11.31 10.20
N SER A 255 -28.24 10.09 10.15
CA SER A 255 -29.68 9.86 10.10
C SER A 255 -30.09 9.16 11.39
N GLU A 256 -30.74 9.90 12.27
CA GLU A 256 -31.48 9.39 13.42
C GLU A 256 -32.72 8.63 12.91
N GLU A 257 -32.79 7.33 13.19
CA GLU A 257 -34.09 6.70 13.43
C GLU A 257 -33.95 5.86 14.70
N ALA A 258 -34.44 6.43 15.80
CA ALA A 258 -34.57 5.78 17.08
C ALA A 258 -35.70 4.75 17.02
N THR A 259 -35.39 3.50 17.37
CA THR A 259 -36.33 2.63 18.07
C THR A 259 -35.61 2.00 19.24
N THR A 260 -36.13 2.33 20.42
CA THR A 260 -35.73 1.88 21.75
C THR A 260 -35.71 0.37 21.86
N ASP A 261 -34.56 -0.21 22.18
CA ASP A 261 -34.46 -1.20 23.26
C ASP A 261 -32.99 -1.44 23.64
N ASP A 262 -32.77 -1.50 24.95
CA ASP A 262 -31.50 -1.60 25.65
C ASP A 262 -30.60 -2.73 25.14
N HIS A 263 -29.39 -2.37 24.70
CA HIS A 263 -28.14 -2.97 25.18
C HIS A 263 -26.95 -2.11 24.73
N GLN A 264 -26.14 -1.71 25.72
CA GLN A 264 -24.86 -1.03 25.59
C GLN A 264 -23.99 -1.56 24.44
N LEU A 265 -23.62 -0.69 23.48
CA LEU A 265 -22.34 -0.74 22.77
C LEU A 265 -22.08 0.63 22.14
N SER A 266 -21.12 1.33 22.76
CA SER A 266 -20.68 2.70 22.50
C SER A 266 -20.65 3.14 21.02
N HIS A 267 -21.40 4.21 20.71
CA HIS A 267 -21.21 5.09 19.54
C HIS A 267 -19.89 5.92 19.61
N LYS A 268 -18.77 5.30 20.02
CA LYS A 268 -17.42 5.90 20.10
C LYS A 268 -16.46 5.40 19.01
N SER A 269 -16.96 4.86 17.89
CA SER A 269 -16.09 4.17 16.90
C SER A 269 -15.38 5.08 15.89
N LEU A 270 -15.58 6.39 15.88
CA LEU A 270 -14.85 7.30 14.98
C LEU A 270 -13.57 7.88 15.60
N LEU A 271 -13.33 7.62 16.89
CA LEU A 271 -12.16 8.14 17.61
C LEU A 271 -11.62 7.09 18.58
N VAL A 272 -11.04 6.01 18.05
CA VAL A 272 -10.02 5.30 18.82
C VAL A 272 -8.77 6.18 18.75
N GLN A 273 -8.65 7.07 19.74
CA GLN A 273 -7.41 7.75 20.07
C GLN A 273 -6.30 6.71 20.28
N ASN A 274 -5.17 6.89 19.58
CA ASN A 274 -3.84 6.45 19.97
C ASN A 274 -3.66 4.95 20.35
N VAL A 275 -4.22 4.01 19.58
CA VAL A 275 -3.64 2.65 19.54
C VAL A 275 -2.63 2.64 18.40
N ARG A 276 -1.34 2.58 18.72
CA ARG A 276 -0.29 2.42 17.71
C ARG A 276 -0.55 1.12 16.98
N LEU A 277 -0.92 1.21 15.70
CA LEU A 277 -1.17 0.03 14.87
C LEU A 277 0.15 -0.76 14.71
N PRO A 278 0.08 -2.09 14.55
CA PRO A 278 1.27 -2.91 14.37
C PRO A 278 2.07 -2.52 13.12
N ILE A 279 3.39 -2.74 13.14
CA ILE A 279 4.28 -2.41 12.01
C ILE A 279 3.83 -3.09 10.71
N TYR A 280 3.37 -4.34 10.78
CA TYR A 280 2.90 -5.08 9.60
C TYR A 280 1.69 -4.42 8.93
N TYR A 281 0.84 -3.70 9.67
CA TYR A 281 -0.31 -2.98 9.10
C TYR A 281 0.16 -1.91 8.11
N TYR A 282 1.14 -1.12 8.52
CA TYR A 282 1.71 -0.07 7.68
C TYR A 282 2.48 -0.63 6.49
N GLN A 283 3.14 -1.79 6.66
CA GLN A 283 3.79 -2.48 5.54
C GLN A 283 2.78 -2.97 4.51
N ASP A 284 1.70 -3.63 4.95
CA ASP A 284 0.63 -4.09 4.07
C ASP A 284 -0.10 -2.93 3.39
N LEU A 285 -0.33 -1.83 4.12
CA LEU A 285 -0.94 -0.61 3.59
C LEU A 285 -0.06 0.05 2.53
N GLY A 286 1.24 0.24 2.81
CA GLY A 286 2.19 0.78 1.84
C GLY A 286 2.23 -0.06 0.57
N LYS A 287 2.31 -1.39 0.72
CA LYS A 287 2.25 -2.34 -0.39
C LYS A 287 0.93 -2.24 -1.18
N CYS A 288 -0.21 -2.13 -0.50
CA CYS A 288 -1.51 -1.94 -1.13
C CYS A 288 -1.54 -0.68 -2.02
N ILE A 289 -1.02 0.45 -1.51
CA ILE A 289 -0.94 1.71 -2.26
C ILE A 289 -0.04 1.55 -3.48
N VAL A 290 1.14 0.95 -3.31
CA VAL A 290 2.09 0.70 -4.42
C VAL A 290 1.46 -0.19 -5.50
N GLU A 291 0.79 -1.27 -5.12
CA GLU A 291 0.12 -2.17 -6.08
C GLU A 291 -1.04 -1.49 -6.81
N ILE A 292 -1.81 -0.64 -6.13
CA ILE A 292 -2.87 0.17 -6.77
C ILE A 292 -2.25 1.12 -7.80
N LEU A 293 -1.19 1.85 -7.44
CA LEU A 293 -0.52 2.79 -8.33
C LEU A 293 0.13 2.06 -9.52
N ASP A 294 0.73 0.89 -9.31
CA ASP A 294 1.31 0.12 -10.40
C ASP A 294 0.25 -0.33 -11.42
N GLU A 295 -0.89 -0.83 -10.96
CA GLU A 295 -2.01 -1.22 -11.83
C GLU A 295 -2.59 0.00 -12.59
N ILE A 296 -2.69 1.16 -11.93
CA ILE A 296 -3.11 2.40 -12.59
C ILE A 296 -2.07 2.84 -13.62
N SER A 297 -0.78 2.69 -13.35
CA SER A 297 0.30 3.08 -14.28
C SER A 297 0.21 2.35 -15.62
N VAL A 298 -0.22 1.09 -15.59
CA VAL A 298 -0.42 0.26 -16.78
C VAL A 298 -1.70 0.63 -17.51
N ALA A 299 -2.76 0.94 -16.77
CA ALA A 299 -4.08 1.15 -17.35
C ALA A 299 -4.32 2.60 -17.84
N GLU A 300 -3.94 3.60 -17.04
CA GLU A 300 -4.35 5.00 -17.20
C GLU A 300 -3.30 5.99 -16.66
N SER A 301 -2.35 6.40 -17.50
CA SER A 301 -1.23 7.28 -17.10
C SER A 301 -1.66 8.63 -16.49
N HIS A 302 -2.76 9.23 -16.98
CA HIS A 302 -3.27 10.49 -16.44
C HIS A 302 -3.77 10.36 -14.98
N LEU A 303 -4.38 9.23 -14.61
CA LEU A 303 -4.81 9.00 -13.22
C LEU A 303 -3.62 8.78 -12.29
N LEU A 304 -2.55 8.17 -12.81
CA LEU A 304 -1.30 8.02 -12.09
C LEU A 304 -0.69 9.38 -11.76
N GLU A 305 -0.67 10.31 -12.72
CA GLU A 305 -0.19 11.68 -12.52
C GLU A 305 -0.97 12.39 -11.42
N VAL A 306 -2.31 12.37 -11.49
CA VAL A 306 -3.19 12.97 -10.46
C VAL A 306 -2.93 12.38 -9.07
N ALA A 307 -2.75 11.06 -8.98
CA ALA A 307 -2.43 10.38 -7.73
C ALA A 307 -1.06 10.81 -7.20
N CYS A 308 -0.03 10.74 -8.04
CA CYS A 308 1.35 11.05 -7.66
C CYS A 308 1.52 12.52 -7.27
N GLU A 309 0.93 13.46 -8.01
CA GLU A 309 0.93 14.88 -7.66
C GLU A 309 0.30 15.13 -6.29
N SER A 310 -0.80 14.44 -6.00
CA SER A 310 -1.48 14.57 -4.71
C SER A 310 -0.67 14.00 -3.55
N LEU A 311 -0.03 12.83 -3.74
CA LEU A 311 0.87 12.23 -2.76
C LEU A 311 2.12 13.11 -2.53
N LEU A 312 2.69 13.64 -3.61
CA LEU A 312 3.86 14.52 -3.57
C LEU A 312 3.58 15.81 -2.81
N ARG A 313 2.39 16.40 -2.97
CA ARG A 313 2.00 17.57 -2.19
C ARG A 313 2.08 17.29 -0.69
N ASP A 314 1.51 16.17 -0.24
CA ASP A 314 1.52 15.80 1.18
C ASP A 314 2.96 15.55 1.68
N TYR A 315 3.82 14.94 0.84
CA TYR A 315 5.25 14.77 1.14
C TYR A 315 5.99 16.10 1.28
N LEU A 316 5.80 17.00 0.32
CA LEU A 316 6.41 18.31 0.33
C LEU A 316 5.96 19.10 1.55
N ASP A 317 4.68 19.03 1.92
CA ASP A 317 4.16 19.69 3.12
C ASP A 317 4.86 19.18 4.39
N ILE A 318 5.11 17.88 4.51
CA ILE A 318 5.88 17.29 5.64
C ILE A 318 7.30 17.84 5.67
N VAL A 319 8.00 17.84 4.52
CA VAL A 319 9.39 18.30 4.44
C VAL A 319 9.50 19.80 4.74
N HIS A 320 8.59 20.63 4.22
CA HIS A 320 8.60 22.07 4.44
C HIS A 320 8.24 22.46 5.88
N GLN A 321 7.33 21.73 6.52
CA GLN A 321 7.02 21.97 7.94
C GLN A 321 8.19 21.57 8.85
N GLY A 322 8.93 20.53 8.47
CA GLY A 322 10.15 20.13 9.14
C GLY A 322 9.94 19.77 10.60
N GLU A 323 10.91 20.09 11.46
CA GLU A 323 10.88 19.78 12.89
C GLU A 323 9.73 20.45 13.67
N LYS A 324 9.01 21.40 13.05
CA LYS A 324 7.80 21.99 13.64
C LYS A 324 6.62 21.01 13.64
N LEU A 325 6.65 19.99 12.77
CA LEU A 325 5.62 18.97 12.69
C LEU A 325 5.79 17.97 13.85
N SER A 326 4.69 17.69 14.55
CA SER A 326 4.70 16.67 15.61
C SER A 326 5.02 15.30 15.00
N LYS A 327 5.88 14.52 15.68
CA LYS A 327 6.36 13.22 15.18
C LYS A 327 7.02 13.30 13.78
N PHE A 328 7.66 14.41 13.43
CA PHE A 328 8.34 14.58 12.13
C PHE A 328 9.20 13.37 11.74
N GLN A 329 9.97 12.82 12.69
CA GLN A 329 10.77 11.62 12.49
C GLN A 329 9.95 10.42 12.00
N ASP A 330 8.85 10.12 12.68
CA ASP A 330 7.99 8.97 12.33
C ASP A 330 7.43 9.15 10.91
N HIS A 331 7.05 10.37 10.53
CA HIS A 331 6.59 10.66 9.17
C HIS A 331 7.71 10.40 8.17
N VAL A 332 8.92 10.93 8.38
CA VAL A 332 10.06 10.73 7.47
C VAL A 332 10.45 9.24 7.35
N ASP A 333 10.43 8.49 8.44
CA ASP A 333 10.68 7.04 8.40
C ASP A 333 9.59 6.28 7.63
N GLN A 334 8.34 6.74 7.75
CA GLN A 334 7.21 6.23 6.96
C GLN A 334 7.38 6.54 5.46
N LEU A 335 7.85 7.75 5.11
CA LEU A 335 8.21 8.12 3.73
C LEU A 335 9.29 7.20 3.17
N ALA A 336 10.36 7.00 3.93
CA ALA A 336 11.47 6.15 3.56
C ALA A 336 10.98 4.71 3.31
N SER A 337 10.13 4.18 4.19
CA SER A 337 9.53 2.85 4.05
C SER A 337 8.70 2.71 2.77
N PHE A 338 7.92 3.74 2.41
CA PHE A 338 7.15 3.76 1.17
C PHE A 338 8.06 3.67 -0.06
N PHE A 339 9.10 4.50 -0.14
CA PHE A 339 10.04 4.44 -1.26
C PHE A 339 10.79 3.11 -1.33
N CYS A 340 11.20 2.55 -0.19
CA CYS A 340 11.79 1.20 -0.16
C CYS A 340 10.83 0.13 -0.73
N SER A 341 9.51 0.27 -0.56
CA SER A 341 8.55 -0.65 -1.17
C SER A 341 8.42 -0.51 -2.69
N LEU A 342 8.81 0.65 -3.25
CA LEU A 342 8.90 0.87 -4.71
C LEU A 342 10.15 0.23 -5.34
N ASP A 343 11.20 -0.06 -4.57
CA ASP A 343 12.44 -0.69 -5.06
C ASP A 343 12.16 -1.98 -5.83
N LEU A 344 11.18 -2.76 -5.36
CA LEU A 344 10.76 -3.99 -6.04
C LEU A 344 10.22 -3.73 -7.45
N LEU A 345 9.46 -2.65 -7.65
CA LEU A 345 8.93 -2.31 -8.97
C LEU A 345 10.01 -1.79 -9.93
N VAL A 346 10.97 -1.04 -9.41
CA VAL A 346 12.10 -0.50 -10.19
C VAL A 346 13.02 -1.64 -10.61
N VAL A 347 13.48 -2.45 -9.65
CA VAL A 347 14.50 -3.48 -9.88
C VAL A 347 13.95 -4.72 -10.56
N GLN A 348 12.75 -5.20 -10.16
CA GLN A 348 12.22 -6.48 -10.67
C GLN A 348 11.31 -6.32 -11.89
N ASN A 349 10.54 -5.23 -11.95
CA ASN A 349 9.52 -5.04 -12.98
C ASN A 349 9.89 -3.98 -14.03
N GLY A 350 11.04 -3.30 -13.88
CA GLY A 350 11.52 -2.29 -14.84
C GLY A 350 10.58 -1.08 -14.97
N ARG A 351 9.81 -0.76 -13.93
CA ARG A 351 8.86 0.36 -13.94
C ARG A 351 9.59 1.69 -13.82
N THR A 352 9.30 2.62 -14.73
CA THR A 352 9.91 3.97 -14.74
C THR A 352 9.08 5.02 -13.99
N TRP A 353 7.77 4.82 -13.84
CA TRP A 353 6.89 5.78 -13.18
C TRP A 353 7.28 6.14 -11.73
N PRO A 354 7.84 5.24 -10.89
CA PRO A 354 8.23 5.63 -9.53
C PRO A 354 9.36 6.67 -9.52
N LEU A 355 10.27 6.61 -10.51
CA LEU A 355 11.30 7.61 -10.71
C LEU A 355 10.68 8.92 -11.24
N GLU A 356 9.94 8.83 -12.34
CA GLU A 356 9.50 10.01 -13.10
C GLU A 356 8.37 10.78 -12.42
N ASN A 357 7.40 10.09 -11.82
CA ASN A 357 6.22 10.70 -11.22
C ASN A 357 6.34 10.96 -9.72
N LEU A 358 7.29 10.33 -9.01
CA LEU A 358 7.46 10.52 -7.55
C LEU A 358 8.87 10.97 -7.16
N ALA A 359 9.88 10.13 -7.35
CA ALA A 359 11.20 10.38 -6.75
C ALA A 359 11.88 11.64 -7.31
N ARG A 360 11.90 11.80 -8.63
CA ARG A 360 12.52 12.97 -9.30
C ARG A 360 11.80 14.28 -8.93
N PRO A 361 10.46 14.41 -9.06
CA PRO A 361 9.76 15.62 -8.59
C PRO A 361 9.99 15.92 -7.11
N LEU A 362 9.94 14.90 -6.24
CA LEU A 362 10.17 15.08 -4.80
C LEU A 362 11.55 15.69 -4.56
N VAL A 363 12.61 15.12 -5.15
CA VAL A 363 13.98 15.62 -4.97
C VAL A 363 14.11 17.05 -5.51
N ILE A 364 13.62 17.33 -6.72
CA ILE A 364 13.69 18.67 -7.34
C ILE A 364 13.06 19.73 -6.42
N HIS A 365 11.90 19.44 -5.84
CA HIS A 365 11.16 20.41 -5.04
C HIS A 365 11.60 20.47 -3.57
N SER A 366 12.17 19.38 -3.02
CA SER A 366 12.53 19.31 -1.60
C SER A 366 14.01 19.52 -1.30
N LEU A 367 14.92 19.33 -2.26
CA LEU A 367 16.37 19.38 -2.03
C LEU A 367 16.85 20.70 -1.38
N PRO A 368 16.40 21.90 -1.79
CA PRO A 368 16.80 23.15 -1.12
C PRO A 368 16.39 23.18 0.35
N ALA A 369 15.19 22.70 0.68
CA ALA A 369 14.70 22.61 2.06
C ALA A 369 15.50 21.59 2.88
N ILE A 370 15.79 20.42 2.30
CA ILE A 370 16.62 19.39 2.92
C ILE A 370 18.01 19.94 3.25
N LYS A 371 18.66 20.62 2.29
CA LYS A 371 19.98 21.23 2.48
C LYS A 371 19.97 22.31 3.56
N SER A 372 18.93 23.14 3.59
CA SER A 372 18.80 24.22 4.56
C SER A 372 18.52 23.72 5.97
N MET A 373 17.72 22.67 6.12
CA MET A 373 17.38 22.08 7.42
C MET A 373 18.52 21.23 7.98
N ASP A 374 19.24 20.53 7.11
CA ASP A 374 20.40 19.70 7.46
C ASP A 374 20.10 18.57 8.47
N SER A 375 18.85 18.08 8.49
CA SER A 375 18.40 17.04 9.42
C SER A 375 18.90 15.64 9.01
N PRO A 376 19.47 14.83 9.92
CA PRO A 376 19.96 13.49 9.62
C PRO A 376 18.92 12.57 8.97
N SER A 377 17.64 12.76 9.25
CA SER A 377 16.55 11.91 8.78
C SER A 377 16.12 12.23 7.36
N LEU A 378 16.13 13.53 7.00
CA LEU A 378 15.93 13.95 5.62
C LEU A 378 17.12 13.55 4.72
N VAL A 379 18.34 13.59 5.28
CA VAL A 379 19.53 13.07 4.59
C VAL A 379 19.40 11.55 4.36
N LYS A 380 18.91 10.79 5.33
CA LYS A 380 18.62 9.35 5.16
C LYS A 380 17.53 9.09 4.11
N LEU A 381 16.48 9.90 4.07
CA LEU A 381 15.46 9.79 3.01
C LEU A 381 16.09 9.99 1.62
N LEU A 382 16.91 11.04 1.46
CA LEU A 382 17.60 11.30 0.20
C LEU A 382 18.59 10.17 -0.16
N LEU A 383 19.29 9.62 0.82
CA LEU A 383 20.15 8.44 0.65
C LEU A 383 19.35 7.25 0.12
N ASN A 384 18.20 6.93 0.72
CA ASN A 384 17.36 5.82 0.26
C ASN A 384 16.91 6.03 -1.19
N LEU A 385 16.51 7.26 -1.56
CA LEU A 385 16.14 7.58 -2.94
C LEU A 385 17.33 7.34 -3.89
N VAL A 386 18.52 7.80 -3.52
CA VAL A 386 19.75 7.59 -4.32
C VAL A 386 20.08 6.11 -4.49
N GLU A 387 19.94 5.30 -3.42
CA GLU A 387 20.21 3.87 -3.47
C GLU A 387 19.21 3.09 -4.33
N ILE A 388 17.96 3.54 -4.40
CA ILE A 388 16.89 2.89 -5.18
C ILE A 388 16.95 3.31 -6.65
N PHE A 389 17.06 4.61 -6.92
CA PHE A 389 16.86 5.18 -8.24
C PHE A 389 18.15 5.51 -8.99
N GLY A 390 19.29 5.50 -8.29
CA GLY A 390 20.57 5.95 -8.83
C GLY A 390 20.68 7.48 -8.84
N PRO A 391 21.86 8.04 -8.53
CA PRO A 391 22.00 9.48 -8.35
C PRO A 391 21.92 10.25 -9.68
N VAL A 392 22.44 9.68 -10.76
CA VAL A 392 22.41 10.32 -12.08
C VAL A 392 20.97 10.56 -12.55
N HIS A 393 20.10 9.57 -12.38
CA HIS A 393 18.70 9.67 -12.77
C HIS A 393 17.90 10.65 -11.91
N LEU A 394 18.25 10.83 -10.63
CA LEU A 394 17.57 11.78 -9.75
C LEU A 394 17.98 13.23 -9.99
N PHE A 395 19.27 13.48 -10.21
CA PHE A 395 19.81 14.84 -10.23
C PHE A 395 20.01 15.43 -11.62
N LEU A 396 20.03 14.61 -12.68
CA LEU A 396 20.09 15.09 -14.06
C LEU A 396 18.77 14.85 -14.80
N LYS A 397 18.28 15.90 -15.47
CA LYS A 397 17.10 15.85 -16.33
C LYS A 397 17.53 15.46 -17.74
N TYR A 398 17.30 14.20 -18.14
CA TYR A 398 17.53 13.76 -19.50
C TYR A 398 16.30 14.01 -20.38
N SER A 399 16.52 14.47 -21.60
CA SER A 399 15.64 14.12 -22.71
C SER A 399 16.12 12.79 -23.28
N GLU A 400 15.24 11.85 -23.63
CA GLU A 400 15.52 10.50 -24.18
C GLU A 400 16.29 10.47 -25.51
N LYS A 401 17.01 11.53 -25.88
CA LYS A 401 17.83 11.61 -27.08
C LYS A 401 19.19 12.21 -26.74
N ASN A 402 20.18 11.34 -26.52
CA ASN A 402 21.57 11.41 -27.03
C ASN A 402 22.59 10.81 -26.04
N ASP A 403 23.38 9.87 -26.58
CA ASP A 403 24.72 9.39 -26.17
C ASP A 403 25.02 9.14 -24.68
N ASP A 404 25.30 7.86 -24.37
CA ASP A 404 25.68 7.30 -23.05
C ASP A 404 26.94 7.92 -22.40
N LYS A 405 27.65 8.83 -23.08
CA LYS A 405 28.84 9.54 -22.54
C LYS A 405 28.59 11.00 -22.18
N SER A 406 27.38 11.52 -22.43
CA SER A 406 27.08 12.95 -22.32
C SER A 406 26.88 13.46 -20.88
N TYR A 407 26.80 12.59 -19.88
CA TYR A 407 26.36 12.99 -18.54
C TYR A 407 27.45 13.17 -17.49
N VAL A 408 28.64 12.65 -17.76
CA VAL A 408 29.74 12.62 -16.77
C VAL A 408 30.10 14.03 -16.33
N GLU A 409 30.30 14.95 -17.28
CA GLU A 409 30.71 16.33 -16.99
C GLU A 409 29.60 17.12 -16.26
N PRO A 410 28.33 17.14 -16.72
CA PRO A 410 27.23 17.75 -15.96
C PRO A 410 27.08 17.20 -14.54
N TYR A 411 27.19 15.87 -14.39
CA TYR A 411 27.05 15.22 -13.09
C TYR A 411 28.23 15.57 -12.16
N LEU A 412 29.46 15.53 -12.65
CA LEU A 412 30.66 15.92 -11.90
C LEU A 412 30.57 17.36 -11.42
N ASN A 413 30.04 18.27 -12.24
CA ASN A 413 29.83 19.65 -11.84
C ASN A 413 28.85 19.75 -10.66
N VAL A 414 27.67 19.12 -10.76
CA VAL A 414 26.68 19.08 -9.65
C VAL A 414 27.30 18.43 -8.41
N PHE A 415 27.98 17.30 -8.56
CA PHE A 415 28.64 16.61 -7.45
C PHE A 415 29.62 17.55 -6.72
N ASN A 416 30.47 18.25 -7.47
CA ASN A 416 31.51 19.11 -6.93
C ASN A 416 31.00 20.45 -6.41
N SER A 417 30.05 21.10 -7.08
CA SER A 417 29.53 22.41 -6.68
C SER A 417 28.53 22.32 -5.54
N ASP A 418 27.75 21.25 -5.49
CA ASP A 418 26.54 21.22 -4.67
C ASP A 418 26.59 20.20 -3.54
N PHE A 419 27.14 19.01 -3.77
CA PHE A 419 27.10 17.91 -2.80
C PHE A 419 28.37 17.81 -1.97
N VAL A 420 29.56 17.89 -2.58
CA VAL A 420 30.83 17.86 -1.84
C VAL A 420 30.87 18.97 -0.77
N PRO A 421 30.56 20.26 -1.07
CA PRO A 421 30.53 21.29 -0.05
C PRO A 421 29.44 21.04 1.00
N TRP A 422 28.21 20.69 0.60
CA TRP A 422 27.12 20.52 1.57
C TRP A 422 27.29 19.32 2.51
N CYS A 423 27.88 18.22 2.02
CA CYS A 423 28.14 17.04 2.83
C CYS A 423 29.33 17.24 3.78
N LEU A 424 30.32 18.06 3.40
CA LEU A 424 31.58 18.24 4.13
C LEU A 424 31.69 19.59 4.88
N ASP A 425 30.79 20.54 4.62
CA ASP A 425 30.62 21.81 5.31
C ASP A 425 29.20 21.92 5.88
N GLY A 426 29.08 22.03 7.21
CA GLY A 426 27.77 22.20 7.86
C GLY A 426 27.81 22.10 9.39
N LYS A 427 26.64 22.14 10.03
CA LYS A 427 26.48 22.04 11.49
C LYS A 427 26.74 20.62 12.03
N HIS A 428 26.76 19.61 11.14
CA HIS A 428 26.94 18.19 11.46
C HIS A 428 27.97 17.53 10.53
N ILE A 429 29.21 18.02 10.51
CA ILE A 429 30.30 17.53 9.64
C ILE A 429 30.59 16.03 9.86
N THR A 430 30.39 15.51 11.09
CA THR A 430 30.59 14.10 11.44
C THR A 430 29.31 13.26 11.34
N CYS A 431 28.26 13.75 10.68
CA CYS A 431 27.04 12.97 10.48
C CYS A 431 27.27 11.79 9.53
N SER A 432 27.23 10.55 10.07
CA SER A 432 27.32 9.32 9.27
C SER A 432 26.42 9.34 8.03
N SER A 433 25.17 9.82 8.17
CA SER A 433 24.21 9.85 7.06
C SER A 433 24.67 10.69 5.87
N LYS A 434 25.40 11.80 6.12
CA LYS A 434 25.91 12.67 5.05
C LYS A 434 27.07 12.02 4.30
N ILE A 435 27.95 11.35 5.04
CA ILE A 435 29.06 10.59 4.45
C ILE A 435 28.51 9.41 3.67
N ASP A 436 27.54 8.70 4.22
CA ASP A 436 26.82 7.63 3.52
C ASP A 436 26.15 8.15 2.24
N LEU A 437 25.48 9.31 2.29
CA LEU A 437 24.95 9.95 1.09
C LEU A 437 26.06 10.27 0.08
N LEU A 438 27.11 10.97 0.49
CA LEU A 438 28.21 11.38 -0.39
C LEU A 438 28.87 10.18 -1.10
N LEU A 439 29.10 9.09 -0.37
CA LEU A 439 29.65 7.86 -0.93
C LEU A 439 28.67 7.16 -1.88
N SER A 440 27.36 7.31 -1.68
CA SER A 440 26.32 6.74 -2.57
C SER A 440 26.16 7.52 -3.88
N LEU A 441 26.58 8.79 -3.90
CA LEU A 441 26.62 9.65 -5.08
C LEU A 441 27.84 9.35 -5.98
N ILE A 442 28.80 8.54 -5.53
CA ILE A 442 29.95 8.17 -6.37
C ILE A 442 29.47 7.21 -7.47
N GLN A 443 29.92 7.45 -8.70
CA GLN A 443 29.60 6.69 -9.90
C GLN A 443 30.84 5.98 -10.44
N GLU A 444 30.62 4.87 -11.15
CA GLU A 444 31.70 4.02 -11.64
C GLU A 444 32.55 4.71 -12.71
N GLU A 445 31.91 5.50 -13.59
CA GLU A 445 32.56 6.17 -14.72
C GLU A 445 33.47 7.33 -14.30
N CYS A 446 33.19 7.98 -13.16
CA CYS A 446 33.96 9.12 -12.65
C CYS A 446 34.50 8.90 -11.25
N PHE A 447 34.62 7.65 -10.83
CA PHE A 447 35.04 7.24 -9.48
C PHE A 447 36.32 7.95 -9.02
N PHE A 448 37.40 7.87 -9.82
CA PHE A 448 38.69 8.43 -9.43
C PHE A 448 38.65 9.96 -9.31
N ASP A 449 37.93 10.63 -10.20
CA ASP A 449 37.75 12.08 -10.16
C ASP A 449 36.97 12.50 -8.92
N GLN A 450 35.84 11.84 -8.65
CA GLN A 450 35.00 12.12 -7.47
C GLN A 450 35.74 11.85 -6.16
N TRP A 451 36.46 10.73 -6.07
CA TRP A 451 37.26 10.42 -4.89
C TRP A 451 38.38 11.43 -4.68
N CYS A 452 39.12 11.75 -5.74
CA CYS A 452 40.15 12.78 -5.71
C CYS A 452 39.58 14.14 -5.27
N LEU A 453 38.38 14.52 -5.75
CA LEU A 453 37.72 15.76 -5.38
C LEU A 453 37.36 15.80 -3.89
N ILE A 454 36.79 14.72 -3.35
CA ILE A 454 36.47 14.61 -1.90
C ILE A 454 37.75 14.81 -1.07
N ILE A 455 38.83 14.09 -1.39
CA ILE A 455 40.08 14.17 -0.64
C ILE A 455 40.70 15.56 -0.75
N LYS A 456 40.78 16.13 -1.96
CA LYS A 456 41.29 17.49 -2.17
C LYS A 456 40.46 18.52 -1.41
N TYR A 457 39.14 18.37 -1.34
CA TYR A 457 38.27 19.29 -0.62
C TYR A 457 38.57 19.31 0.87
N ILE A 458 38.62 18.13 1.50
CA ILE A 458 38.88 17.97 2.93
C ILE A 458 40.26 18.56 3.29
N ILE A 459 41.27 18.30 2.47
CA ILE A 459 42.64 18.80 2.70
C ILE A 459 42.77 20.29 2.36
N ALA A 460 42.09 20.82 1.35
CA ALA A 460 42.16 22.24 1.00
C ALA A 460 41.53 23.13 2.09
N LYS A 461 40.50 22.65 2.79
CA LYS A 461 39.89 23.33 3.94
C LYS A 461 40.92 23.65 5.04
N GLN A 462 41.91 22.78 5.22
CA GLN A 462 43.06 22.96 6.12
C GLN A 462 43.85 24.26 5.84
N LYS A 463 44.09 24.58 4.56
CA LYS A 463 44.94 25.72 4.17
C LYS A 463 44.28 27.09 4.34
N ARG A 464 42.95 27.16 4.42
CA ARG A 464 42.20 28.41 4.55
C ARG A 464 41.94 28.83 6.00
N SER A 465 42.13 27.93 6.98
CA SER A 465 41.81 28.12 8.39
C SER A 465 43.02 28.50 9.27
N VAL A 466 44.10 29.01 8.69
CA VAL A 466 45.36 29.28 9.42
C VAL A 466 45.24 30.42 10.45
N ASP A 467 44.17 31.23 10.40
CA ASP A 467 43.96 32.34 11.34
C ASP A 467 43.14 31.99 12.61
N ASP A 468 42.47 30.83 12.67
CA ASP A 468 41.70 30.42 13.86
C ASP A 468 42.26 29.15 14.52
N LYS A 469 42.70 29.30 15.78
CA LYS A 469 43.45 28.34 16.59
C LYS A 469 42.70 27.01 16.86
N ILE A 470 43.39 25.89 16.65
CA ILE A 470 43.35 24.57 17.34
C ILE A 470 42.00 23.81 17.37
N SER A 471 40.83 24.45 17.34
CA SER A 471 39.53 23.76 17.47
C SER A 471 39.11 23.00 16.22
N HIS A 472 39.45 23.49 15.02
CA HIS A 472 38.97 22.92 13.75
C HIS A 472 39.87 21.84 13.14
N THR A 473 41.08 21.64 13.66
CA THR A 473 42.02 20.62 13.15
C THR A 473 41.64 19.20 13.62
N ASN A 474 41.03 19.05 14.81
CA ASN A 474 40.54 17.75 15.28
C ASN A 474 39.37 17.23 14.43
N ASP A 475 38.45 18.11 14.04
CA ASP A 475 37.29 17.77 13.21
C ASP A 475 37.68 17.18 11.83
N GLN A 476 38.83 17.57 11.28
CA GLN A 476 39.33 17.08 9.99
C GLN A 476 39.78 15.62 10.07
N PHE A 477 40.59 15.28 11.07
CA PHE A 477 41.07 13.90 11.23
C PHE A 477 39.93 12.97 11.61
N GLU A 478 38.98 13.43 12.40
CA GLU A 478 37.73 12.71 12.66
C GLU A 478 36.92 12.47 11.38
N LEU A 479 36.78 13.48 10.51
CA LEU A 479 36.09 13.36 9.22
C LEU A 479 36.80 12.39 8.28
N LEU A 480 38.13 12.49 8.15
CA LEU A 480 38.94 11.55 7.35
C LEU A 480 38.83 10.13 7.88
N THR A 481 38.91 9.96 9.20
CA THR A 481 38.71 8.67 9.89
C THR A 481 37.34 8.09 9.56
N LEU A 482 36.29 8.91 9.69
CA LEU A 482 34.91 8.50 9.44
C LEU A 482 34.69 8.08 7.98
N ILE A 483 35.19 8.85 7.01
CA ILE A 483 35.08 8.51 5.59
C ILE A 483 35.77 7.19 5.29
N LEU A 484 37.01 7.00 5.77
CA LEU A 484 37.76 5.76 5.57
C LEU A 484 37.06 4.56 6.21
N GLN A 485 36.49 4.72 7.40
CA GLN A 485 35.70 3.69 8.06
C GLN A 485 34.43 3.35 7.25
N LYS A 486 33.70 4.35 6.77
CA LYS A 486 32.47 4.17 5.98
C LYS A 486 32.73 3.50 4.64
N VAL A 487 33.82 3.86 3.97
CA VAL A 487 34.29 3.16 2.77
C VAL A 487 34.51 1.69 3.06
N ARG A 488 35.23 1.34 4.15
CA ARG A 488 35.44 -0.05 4.54
C ARG A 488 34.14 -0.80 4.86
N GLU A 489 33.23 -0.18 5.62
CA GLU A 489 31.93 -0.76 5.95
C GLU A 489 31.13 -1.10 4.67
N ARG A 490 31.18 -0.22 3.66
CA ARG A 490 30.50 -0.41 2.38
C ARG A 490 31.13 -1.49 1.52
N ILE A 491 32.46 -1.59 1.50
CA ILE A 491 33.19 -2.68 0.83
C ILE A 491 32.84 -4.02 1.49
N ALA A 492 33.00 -4.12 2.82
CA ALA A 492 32.75 -5.35 3.57
C ALA A 492 31.27 -5.79 3.52
N GLY A 493 30.34 -4.83 3.53
CA GLY A 493 28.91 -5.08 3.48
C GLY A 493 28.35 -5.34 2.07
N GLY A 494 29.17 -5.26 1.01
CA GLY A 494 28.70 -5.42 -0.37
C GLY A 494 27.66 -4.38 -0.81
N LYS A 495 27.60 -3.22 -0.14
CA LYS A 495 26.58 -2.17 -0.36
C LYS A 495 26.93 -1.22 -1.51
N LEU A 496 28.04 -1.46 -2.20
CA LEU A 496 28.51 -0.65 -3.33
C LEU A 496 27.82 -1.07 -4.64
N ARG A 497 26.48 -1.04 -4.67
CA ARG A 497 25.69 -1.42 -5.86
C ARG A 497 26.14 -0.66 -7.12
N ASN A 498 26.57 0.59 -6.95
CA ASN A 498 26.97 1.51 -8.03
C ASN A 498 28.46 1.43 -8.42
N LEU A 499 29.29 0.61 -7.74
CA LEU A 499 30.74 0.55 -7.97
C LEU A 499 31.21 -0.89 -8.11
N GLN A 500 30.93 -1.53 -9.25
CA GLN A 500 31.24 -2.94 -9.44
C GLN A 500 32.72 -3.19 -9.80
N ARG A 501 33.36 -2.28 -10.57
CA ARG A 501 34.77 -2.40 -10.94
C ARG A 501 35.65 -1.38 -10.22
N SER A 502 35.43 -0.09 -10.42
CA SER A 502 36.38 0.96 -10.01
C SER A 502 36.44 1.21 -8.50
N GLY A 503 35.49 0.73 -7.70
CA GLY A 503 35.44 0.98 -6.24
C GLY A 503 35.29 -0.26 -5.36
N SER A 504 35.34 -1.46 -5.94
CA SER A 504 35.07 -2.72 -5.22
C SER A 504 36.25 -3.23 -4.38
N LEU A 505 37.48 -2.82 -4.71
CA LEU A 505 38.69 -3.20 -3.99
C LEU A 505 39.18 -2.06 -3.08
N PRO A 506 39.70 -2.36 -1.87
CA PRO A 506 40.30 -1.34 -1.00
C PRO A 506 41.43 -0.54 -1.66
N GLU A 507 42.16 -1.14 -2.60
CA GLU A 507 43.28 -0.52 -3.31
C GLU A 507 42.86 0.69 -4.15
N HIS A 508 41.64 0.68 -4.69
CA HIS A 508 41.13 1.79 -5.51
C HIS A 508 40.87 3.07 -4.72
N TRP A 509 40.70 2.95 -3.39
CA TRP A 509 40.44 4.07 -2.49
C TRP A 509 41.71 4.72 -1.94
N ARG A 510 42.90 4.25 -2.37
CA ARG A 510 44.17 4.91 -2.04
C ARG A 510 44.29 6.26 -2.73
N HIS A 511 45.00 7.19 -2.11
CA HIS A 511 45.22 8.51 -2.68
C HIS A 511 46.50 9.13 -2.10
N ASP A 512 47.41 9.63 -2.94
CA ASP A 512 48.72 10.16 -2.53
C ASP A 512 48.63 11.25 -1.46
N LEU A 513 47.61 12.11 -1.54
CA LEU A 513 47.37 13.14 -0.52
C LEU A 513 47.00 12.55 0.86
N LEU A 514 46.28 11.42 0.92
CA LEU A 514 46.00 10.75 2.19
C LEU A 514 47.29 10.17 2.78
N ASP A 515 48.12 9.55 1.95
CA ASP A 515 49.41 8.99 2.36
C ASP A 515 50.35 10.10 2.86
N SER A 516 50.41 11.23 2.15
CA SER A 516 51.19 12.40 2.56
C SER A 516 50.71 12.97 3.91
N VAL A 517 49.39 13.00 4.14
CA VAL A 517 48.83 13.46 5.42
C VAL A 517 49.16 12.46 6.53
N ALA A 518 49.03 11.15 6.29
CA ALA A 518 49.39 10.12 7.26
C ALA A 518 50.87 10.19 7.66
N VAL A 519 51.77 10.39 6.70
CA VAL A 519 53.21 10.59 6.98
C VAL A 519 53.44 11.86 7.80
N SER A 520 52.80 12.97 7.44
CA SER A 520 52.92 14.23 8.20
C SER A 520 52.47 14.07 9.64
N VAL A 521 51.32 13.42 9.86
CA VAL A 521 50.76 13.18 11.20
C VAL A 521 51.65 12.25 12.02
N PHE A 522 52.23 11.22 11.39
CA PHE A 522 53.17 10.33 12.05
C PHE A 522 54.45 11.05 12.51
N CYS A 523 54.90 12.05 11.74
CA CYS A 523 56.09 12.84 12.06
C CYS A 523 55.85 13.95 13.10
N ASP A 524 54.61 14.44 13.26
CA ASP A 524 54.23 15.46 14.25
C ASP A 524 53.86 14.82 15.61
N LEU A 525 54.83 14.67 16.51
CA LEU A 525 54.64 14.21 17.89
C LEU A 525 54.82 15.36 18.91
N PRO A 526 53.98 15.45 19.96
CA PRO A 526 53.00 14.45 20.41
C PRO A 526 51.65 14.51 19.67
N ALA A 527 51.16 13.34 19.25
CA ALA A 527 49.92 13.17 18.51
C ALA A 527 48.70 13.24 19.45
N THR A 528 47.62 13.88 18.98
CA THR A 528 46.30 13.88 19.65
C THR A 528 45.54 12.58 19.35
N ASP A 529 44.48 12.26 20.12
CA ASP A 529 43.66 11.06 19.89
C ASP A 529 43.08 10.99 18.47
N SER A 530 42.67 12.13 17.90
CA SER A 530 42.17 12.24 16.52
C SER A 530 43.23 11.87 15.48
N HIS A 531 44.50 12.21 15.70
CA HIS A 531 45.62 11.81 14.86
C HIS A 531 45.85 10.28 14.91
N VAL A 532 45.77 9.69 16.11
CA VAL A 532 45.91 8.23 16.28
C VAL A 532 44.76 7.49 15.60
N HIS A 533 43.52 7.93 15.79
CA HIS A 533 42.35 7.35 15.14
C HIS A 533 42.43 7.42 13.61
N PHE A 534 42.90 8.55 13.07
CA PHE A 534 43.13 8.69 11.64
C PHE A 534 44.21 7.74 11.13
N LEU A 535 45.35 7.63 11.82
CA LEU A 535 46.41 6.70 11.43
C LEU A 535 45.92 5.25 11.46
N CYS A 536 45.20 4.83 12.51
CA CYS A 536 44.59 3.51 12.57
C CYS A 536 43.63 3.28 11.39
N ALA A 537 42.79 4.27 11.08
CA ALA A 537 41.89 4.18 9.94
C ALA A 537 42.62 4.17 8.59
N ALA A 538 43.70 4.92 8.40
CA ALA A 538 44.47 4.93 7.16
C ALA A 538 45.21 3.59 6.93
N LEU A 539 45.74 2.99 8.00
CA LEU A 539 46.46 1.72 7.97
C LEU A 539 45.55 0.49 7.91
N GLY A 540 44.23 0.68 8.01
CA GLY A 540 43.25 -0.41 7.95
C GLY A 540 43.06 -1.17 9.27
N GLY A 541 43.52 -0.64 10.39
CA GLY A 541 43.28 -1.18 11.74
C GLY A 541 41.89 -0.82 12.30
N SER A 542 41.37 -1.66 13.19
CA SER A 542 40.24 -1.27 14.06
C SER A 542 40.71 -0.22 15.07
N SER A 543 39.79 0.55 15.64
CA SER A 543 40.02 1.66 16.58
C SER A 543 40.58 1.24 17.96
N GLN A 544 41.50 0.28 18.00
CA GLN A 544 42.22 -0.19 19.19
C GLN A 544 43.73 -0.09 18.98
#